data_AF-A0ABD0Q179-F1
#
_entry.id   AF-A0ABD0Q179-F1
#
_cell.length_a   1.000
_cell.length_b   1.000
_cell.length_c   1.000
_cell.angle_alpha   90.00
_cell.angle_beta   90.00
_cell.angle_gamma   90.00
#
_symmetry.space_group_name_H-M   'P 1'
#
loop_
_entity.id
_entity.type
_entity.pdbx_description
1 polymer ?
#
loop_
_entity_poly.entity_id
_entity_poly.type
_entity_poly.pdbx_seq_one_letter_code
_entity_poly.pdbx_strand_id
1 'polypeptide(L)' 'TGDYWRSWYDSPTFKEDLESLFKQLEPLYQNLHAFVRRKLYDYYGSKYINLKGPIPAHLL' A
#
# COMPACT_ATOMS: atom_id res chain seq x y z
N THR A 1 -7.65 3.41 -23.38
CA THR A 1 -6.81 2.35 -22.79
C THR A 1 -5.87 2.98 -21.76
N GLY A 2 -5.19 2.19 -20.92
CA GLY A 2 -4.25 2.74 -19.95
C GLY A 2 -3.10 3.56 -20.57
N ASP A 3 -2.72 3.28 -21.83
CA ASP A 3 -1.70 4.04 -22.54
C ASP A 3 -2.13 5.48 -22.86
N TYR A 4 -3.41 5.69 -23.18
CA TYR A 4 -3.94 7.04 -23.44
C TYR A 4 -3.80 7.94 -22.20
N TRP A 5 -4.13 7.44 -21.01
CA TRP A 5 -4.00 8.22 -19.77
C TRP A 5 -2.54 8.52 -19.40
N ARG A 6 -1.61 7.59 -19.68
CA ARG A 6 -0.18 7.81 -19.43
C ARG A 6 0.44 8.82 -20.39
N SER A 7 -0.10 8.97 -21.61
CA SER A 7 0.41 9.93 -22.60
C SER A 7 0.37 11.38 -22.13
N TRP A 8 -0.50 11.72 -21.17
CA TRP A 8 -0.62 13.07 -20.62
C TRP A 8 0.61 13.54 -19.84
N TYR A 9 1.46 12.61 -19.41
CA TYR A 9 2.68 12.92 -18.64
C TYR A 9 3.91 13.10 -19.53
N ASP A 10 3.78 12.88 -20.85
CA ASP A 10 4.84 13.01 -21.86
C ASP A 10 6.22 12.47 -21.42
N SER A 11 6.20 11.33 -20.72
CA SER A 11 7.40 10.69 -20.18
C SER A 11 7.51 9.25 -20.68
N PRO A 12 8.60 8.89 -21.38
CA PRO A 12 8.83 7.52 -21.83
C PRO A 12 9.16 6.57 -20.67
N THR A 13 9.59 7.08 -19.51
CA THR A 13 9.99 6.31 -18.31
C THR A 13 8.96 6.34 -17.19
N PHE A 14 7.74 6.81 -17.48
CA PHE A 14 6.72 7.07 -16.46
C PHE A 14 6.43 5.88 -15.54
N LYS A 15 6.45 4.65 -16.06
CA LYS A 15 6.16 3.45 -15.26
C LYS A 15 7.31 3.14 -14.32
N GLU A 16 8.53 3.22 -14.83
CA GLU A 16 9.77 2.97 -14.10
C GLU A 16 9.95 4.01 -12.97
N ASP A 17 9.63 5.27 -13.25
CA ASP A 17 9.67 6.36 -12.28
C ASP A 17 8.68 6.12 -11.12
N LEU A 18 7.44 5.69 -11.43
CA LEU A 18 6.45 5.34 -10.42
C LEU A 18 6.86 4.12 -9.59
N GLU A 19 7.44 3.09 -10.21
CA GLU A 19 7.92 1.91 -9.49
C GLU A 19 9.09 2.26 -8.56
N SER A 20 10.02 3.10 -9.02
CA SER A 20 11.13 3.59 -8.20
C SER A 20 10.61 4.39 -7.00
N LEU A 21 9.66 5.29 -7.21
CA LEU A 21 9.07 6.08 -6.13
C LEU A 21 8.33 5.19 -5.12
N PHE A 22 7.58 4.19 -5.60
CA PHE A 22 6.91 3.23 -4.72
C PHE A 22 7.89 2.46 -3.85
N LYS A 23 9.00 1.95 -4.43
CA LYS A 23 10.05 1.24 -3.69
C LYS A 23 10.72 2.11 -2.62
N GLN A 24 10.86 3.41 -2.88
CA GLN A 24 11.38 4.35 -1.88
C GLN A 24 10.42 4.52 -0.68
N LEU A 25 9.11 4.49 -0.93
CA LEU A 25 8.07 4.62 0.11
C LEU A 25 7.76 3.31 0.83
N GLU A 26 8.05 2.16 0.20
CA GLU A 26 7.69 0.83 0.70
C GLU A 26 8.12 0.58 2.16
N PRO A 27 9.37 0.86 2.60
CA PRO A 27 9.77 0.60 3.98
C PRO A 27 8.95 1.41 5.00
N LEU A 28 8.61 2.66 4.67
CA LEU A 28 7.77 3.51 5.53
C LEU A 28 6.34 2.97 5.58
N TYR A 29 5.78 2.62 4.42
CA TYR A 29 4.45 2.05 4.33
C TYR A 29 4.33 0.74 5.11
N GLN A 30 5.32 -0.16 5.01
CA GLN A 30 5.32 -1.43 5.74
C GLN A 30 5.33 -1.23 7.27
N ASN A 31 6.13 -0.28 7.77
CA ASN A 31 6.17 0.07 9.19
C ASN A 31 4.82 0.62 9.67
N LEU A 32 4.23 1.56 8.91
CA LEU A 32 2.92 2.12 9.21
C LEU A 32 1.82 1.05 9.19
N HIS A 33 1.81 0.21 8.15
CA HIS A 33 0.87 -0.88 7.99
C HIS A 33 0.96 -1.88 9.15
N ALA A 34 2.17 -2.25 9.58
CA ALA A 34 2.36 -3.14 10.73
C ALA A 34 1.86 -2.52 12.04
N PHE A 35 2.13 -1.22 12.27
CA PHE A 35 1.64 -0.50 13.44
C PHE A 35 0.11 -0.43 13.49
N VAL A 36 -0.53 -0.01 12.39
CA VAL A 36 -1.99 0.08 12.30
C VAL A 36 -2.64 -1.30 12.48
N ARG A 37 -2.09 -2.34 11.85
CA ARG A 37 -2.57 -3.72 12.02
C ARG A 37 -2.52 -4.17 13.47
N ARG A 38 -1.47 -3.81 14.22
CA ARG A 38 -1.37 -4.13 15.64
C ARG A 38 -2.44 -3.40 16.45
N LYS A 39 -2.70 -2.12 16.18
CA LYS A 39 -3.77 -1.36 16.86
C LYS A 39 -5.16 -1.91 16.56
N LEU A 40 -5.42 -2.31 15.32
CA LEU A 40 -6.68 -2.96 14.95
C LEU A 40 -6.83 -4.32 15.64
N TYR A 41 -5.74 -5.09 15.76
CA TYR A 41 -5.74 -6.34 16.51
C TYR A 41 -6.06 -6.11 18.00
N ASP A 42 -5.49 -5.08 18.61
CA ASP A 42 -5.74 -4.76 20.02
C ASP A 42 -7.21 -4.35 20.26
N TYR A 43 -7.87 -3.75 19.27
CA TYR A 43 -9.27 -3.29 19.36
C TYR A 43 -10.30 -4.37 18.98
N TYR A 44 -10.13 -5.04 17.83
CA TYR A 44 -11.09 -6.03 17.32
C TYR A 44 -10.78 -7.46 17.76
N GLY A 45 -9.53 -7.74 18.15
CA GLY A 45 -9.08 -9.07 18.57
C GLY A 45 -8.68 -10.00 17.43
N SER A 46 -8.16 -11.16 17.82
CA SER A 46 -7.59 -12.18 16.93
C SER A 46 -8.58 -12.85 15.98
N LYS A 47 -9.89 -12.77 16.29
CA LYS A 47 -10.94 -13.32 15.44
C LYS A 47 -11.05 -12.59 14.10
N TYR A 48 -10.78 -11.28 14.08
CA TYR A 48 -10.98 -10.43 12.91
C TYR A 48 -9.66 -9.98 12.28
N ILE A 49 -8.57 -9.93 13.05
CA ILE A 49 -7.27 -9.44 12.58
C ILE A 49 -6.20 -10.52 12.69
N ASN A 50 -5.55 -10.83 11.57
CA ASN A 50 -4.37 -11.70 11.54
C ASN A 50 -3.10 -10.83 11.51
N LEU A 51 -2.22 -10.98 12.52
CA LEU A 51 -0.97 -10.21 12.63
C LEU A 51 0.05 -10.46 11.50
N LYS A 52 -0.07 -11.57 10.76
CA LYS A 52 0.78 -11.90 9.60
C LYS A 52 0.05 -11.74 8.26
N GLY A 53 -1.24 -11.40 8.28
CA GLY A 53 -2.07 -11.24 7.08
C GLY A 53 -2.24 -9.79 6.64
N PRO A 54 -2.93 -9.56 5.51
CA PRO A 54 -3.40 -8.24 5.12
C PRO A 54 -4.47 -7.73 6.09
N ILE A 55 -4.62 -6.40 6.17
CA ILE A 55 -5.71 -5.77 6.92
C ILE A 55 -7.02 -5.93 6.11
N PRO A 56 -8.15 -6.33 6.73
CA PRO A 56 -9.43 -6.37 6.05
C PRO A 56 -9.82 -5.01 5.46
N ALA A 57 -10.17 -4.97 4.17
CA ALA A 57 -10.38 -3.73 3.44
C ALA A 57 -11.60 -2.89 3.90
N HIS A 58 -12.52 -3.46 4.69
CA HIS A 58 -13.68 -2.74 5.23
C HIS A 58 -13.38 -2.02 6.56
N LEU A 59 -12.15 -2.14 7.08
CA LEU A 59 -11.70 -1.51 8.33
C LEU A 59 -10.81 -0.28 8.07
N LEU A 60 -10.65 0.11 6.81
CA LEU A 60 -9.89 1.25 6.30
C LEU A 60 -10.72 1.95 5.21
#